data_AF-A0A674ENB9-F1
#
_entry.id   AF-A0A674ENB9-F1
#
_cell.length_a   1.000
_cell.length_b   1.000
_cell.length_c   1.000
_cell.angle_alpha   90.00
_cell.angle_beta   90.00
_cell.angle_gamma   90.00
#
_symmetry.space_group_name_H-M   'P 1'
#
loop_
_entity.id
_entity.type
_entity.pdbx_description
1 polymer ?
#
loop_
_entity_poly.entity_id
_entity_poly.type
_entity_poly.pdbx_seq_one_letter_code
_entity_poly.pdbx_strand_id
1 'polypeptide(L)' 'MTSETDPNTAGVQYNRWNEDNINLNVAGTGVTGLYNRVCTGTLGVAIKVAGALAALVAVYIIGYLIGYYAHKC' A
#
# COMPACT_ATOMS: atom_id res chain seq x y z
N MET A 1 44.37 -46.44 25.41
CA MET A 1 44.67 -45.00 25.54
C MET A 1 43.86 -44.31 24.46
N THR A 2 42.55 -44.24 24.70
CA THR A 2 41.77 -43.12 25.28
C THR A 2 41.23 -42.24 24.17
N SER A 3 39.96 -42.53 23.86
CA SER A 3 39.04 -41.68 23.11
C SER A 3 38.84 -40.38 23.89
N GLU A 4 39.40 -39.28 23.40
CA GLU A 4 39.08 -37.93 23.88
C GLU A 4 37.91 -37.39 23.06
N THR A 5 36.71 -37.79 23.47
CA THR A 5 35.50 -36.96 23.29
C THR A 5 35.66 -35.76 24.21
N ASP A 6 35.92 -34.59 23.65
CA ASP A 6 35.86 -33.31 24.35
C ASP A 6 34.40 -32.83 24.38
N PRO A 7 33.72 -32.82 25.54
CA PRO A 7 32.29 -32.52 25.61
C PRO A 7 32.02 -31.04 25.90
N ASN A 8 32.87 -30.11 25.46
CA ASN A 8 32.74 -28.69 25.85
C ASN A 8 33.03 -27.69 24.73
N THR A 9 32.40 -27.84 23.57
CA THR A 9 32.13 -26.66 22.73
C THR A 9 30.63 -26.48 22.61
N ALA A 10 30.01 -26.00 23.69
CA ALA A 10 28.80 -25.20 23.61
C ALA A 10 29.14 -23.92 22.84
N GLY A 11 29.38 -24.06 21.53
CA GLY A 11 29.53 -22.96 20.61
C GLY A 11 28.18 -22.27 20.58
N VAL A 12 28.06 -21.17 21.33
CA VAL A 12 26.95 -20.24 21.17
C VAL A 12 27.04 -19.75 19.73
N GLN A 13 26.30 -20.42 18.84
CA GLN A 13 26.08 -19.98 17.48
C GLN A 13 25.24 -18.72 17.59
N TYR A 14 25.91 -17.58 17.72
CA TYR A 14 25.25 -16.32 17.43
C TYR A 14 24.90 -16.40 15.95
N ASN A 15 23.59 -16.53 15.66
CA ASN A 15 23.09 -16.32 14.32
C ASN A 15 23.55 -14.92 13.92
N ARG A 16 24.63 -14.85 13.16
CA ARG A 16 25.16 -13.61 12.62
C ARG A 16 24.02 -12.99 11.83
N TRP A 17 23.61 -11.80 12.26
CA TRP A 17 22.55 -11.05 11.62
C TRP A 17 22.92 -10.91 10.14
N ASN A 18 22.14 -11.55 9.28
CA ASN A 18 22.39 -11.63 7.85
C ASN A 18 21.36 -10.76 7.15
N GLU A 19 21.80 -9.71 6.47
CA GLU A 19 20.92 -8.75 5.81
C GLU A 19 20.03 -9.43 4.75
N ASP A 20 20.55 -10.49 4.11
CA ASP A 20 19.80 -11.27 3.10
C ASP A 20 18.72 -12.18 3.71
N ASN A 21 18.75 -12.40 5.03
CA ASN A 21 17.71 -13.14 5.75
C ASN A 21 16.60 -12.20 6.27
N ILE A 22 16.78 -10.88 6.13
CA ILE A 22 15.67 -9.91 6.22
C ILE A 22 14.96 -9.88 4.87
N ASN A 23 14.50 -11.05 4.44
CA ASN A 23 13.35 -11.11 3.59
C ASN A 23 12.18 -10.71 4.48
N LEU A 24 11.91 -9.40 4.56
CA LEU A 24 10.66 -8.89 5.09
C LEU A 24 9.55 -9.22 4.08
N ASN A 25 9.32 -10.52 3.81
CA ASN A 25 8.03 -11.02 3.38
C ASN A 25 7.06 -10.94 4.57
N VAL A 26 6.96 -9.76 5.18
CA VAL A 26 5.64 -9.30 5.57
C VAL A 26 4.93 -9.18 4.23
N ALA A 27 4.16 -10.20 3.90
CA ALA A 27 3.27 -10.20 2.76
C ALA A 27 2.21 -9.12 2.95
N GLY A 28 2.59 -7.83 2.97
CA GLY A 28 1.76 -6.67 3.32
C GLY A 28 0.60 -7.02 4.23
N THR A 29 0.84 -7.73 5.35
CA THR A 29 -0.23 -8.23 6.22
C THR A 29 -0.66 -7.08 7.11
N GLY A 30 -1.34 -6.14 6.51
CA GLY A 30 -1.70 -4.91 7.14
C GLY A 30 -2.23 -3.97 6.08
N VAL A 31 -3.40 -3.42 6.38
CA VAL A 31 -4.05 -2.25 5.77
C VAL A 31 -3.14 -1.38 4.89
N THR A 32 -1.89 -1.12 5.26
CA THR A 32 -0.85 -0.43 4.50
C THR A 32 -0.57 -0.99 3.09
N GLY A 33 -0.45 -2.31 2.91
CA GLY A 33 -0.20 -2.93 1.60
C GLY A 33 -1.40 -2.81 0.65
N LEU A 34 -2.61 -2.98 1.21
CA LEU A 34 -3.87 -2.76 0.50
C LEU A 34 -4.06 -1.27 0.17
N TYR A 35 -3.75 -0.37 1.10
CA TYR A 35 -3.84 1.08 0.91
C TYR A 35 -2.90 1.56 -0.18
N ASN A 36 -1.65 1.09 -0.22
CA ASN A 36 -0.75 1.44 -1.31
C ASN A 36 -1.26 0.92 -2.66
N ARG A 37 -1.77 -0.32 -2.72
CA ARG A 37 -2.29 -0.86 -3.98
C ARG A 37 -3.54 -0.13 -4.48
N VAL A 38 -4.42 0.29 -3.58
CA VAL A 38 -5.73 0.88 -3.90
C VAL A 38 -5.65 2.40 -4.06
N CYS A 39 -4.80 3.10 -3.30
CA CYS A 39 -4.73 4.57 -3.28
C CYS A 39 -3.53 5.16 -4.05
N THR A 40 -2.39 4.47 -4.11
CA THR A 40 -1.20 4.90 -4.87
C THR A 40 -0.93 4.05 -6.12
N GLY A 41 -1.59 2.90 -6.27
CA GLY A 41 -1.61 2.13 -7.51
C GLY A 41 -2.44 2.78 -8.62
N THR A 42 -2.36 2.21 -9.83
CA THR A 42 -3.13 2.63 -11.02
C THR A 42 -4.63 2.71 -10.77
N LEU A 43 -5.18 1.84 -9.91
CA LEU A 43 -6.58 1.87 -9.50
C LEU A 43 -6.95 3.18 -8.77
N GLY A 44 -6.09 3.65 -7.86
CA GLY A 44 -6.32 4.87 -7.10
C GLY A 44 -6.29 6.11 -7.97
N VAL A 45 -5.38 6.16 -8.94
CA VAL A 45 -5.33 7.21 -9.96
C VAL A 45 -6.59 7.20 -10.81
N ALA A 46 -7.03 6.03 -11.29
CA ALA A 46 -8.24 5.90 -12.09
C ALA A 46 -9.49 6.39 -11.34
N ILE A 47 -9.65 6.03 -10.06
CA ILE A 47 -10.77 6.47 -9.22
C ILE A 47 -10.75 7.99 -9.01
N LYS A 48 -9.57 8.58 -8.76
CA LYS A 48 -9.44 10.03 -8.62
C LYS A 48 -9.85 10.77 -9.90
N VAL A 49 -9.39 10.30 -11.05
CA VAL A 49 -9.73 10.89 -12.35
C VAL A 49 -11.23 10.75 -12.62
N ALA A 50 -11.80 9.56 -12.41
CA ALA A 50 -13.23 9.33 -12.58
C ALA A 50 -14.07 10.23 -11.65
N GLY A 51 -13.67 10.36 -10.39
CA GLY A 51 -14.32 11.24 -9.42
C GLY A 51 -14.24 12.72 -9.81
N ALA A 52 -13.07 13.18 -10.28
CA ALA A 52 -12.89 14.55 -10.75
C ALA A 52 -13.76 14.86 -11.98
N LEU A 53 -13.83 13.93 -12.94
CA LEU A 53 -14.69 14.06 -14.12
C LEU A 53 -16.18 14.10 -13.72
N ALA A 54 -16.61 13.21 -12.83
CA ALA A 54 -17.98 13.19 -12.33
C ALA A 54 -18.36 14.51 -11.63
N ALA A 55 -17.46 15.05 -10.78
CA ALA A 55 -17.68 16.32 -10.11
C ALA A 55 -17.79 17.49 -11.09
N LEU A 56 -16.94 17.53 -12.12
CA LEU A 56 -16.98 18.56 -13.16
C LEU A 56 -18.31 18.53 -13.92
N VAL A 57 -18.77 17.34 -14.32
CA VAL A 57 -20.07 17.16 -14.98
C VAL A 57 -21.20 17.62 -14.06
N ALA A 58 -21.18 17.26 -12.78
CA ALA A 58 -22.21 17.68 -11.82
C ALA A 58 -22.30 19.22 -11.71
N VAL A 59 -21.15 19.90 -11.56
CA VAL A 59 -21.10 21.37 -11.49
C VAL A 59 -21.61 22.00 -12.80
N TYR A 60 -21.27 21.44 -13.96
CA TYR A 60 -21.77 21.91 -15.25
C TYR A 60 -23.29 21.82 -15.34
N ILE A 61 -23.88 20.67 -14.97
CA ILE A 61 -25.33 20.47 -14.99
C ILE A 61 -26.02 21.45 -14.03
N ILE A 62 -25.50 21.61 -12.80
CA ILE A 62 -26.06 22.54 -11.82
C ILE A 62 -26.03 23.97 -12.36
N GLY A 63 -24.88 24.42 -12.90
CA GLY A 63 -24.75 25.75 -13.50
C GLY A 63 -25.71 25.96 -14.67
N TYR A 64 -25.85 24.97 -15.53
CA TYR A 64 -26.80 25.02 -16.66
C TYR A 64 -28.24 25.18 -16.17
N LEU A 65 -28.65 24.40 -15.16
CA LEU A 65 -29.99 24.52 -14.59
C LEU A 65 -30.21 25.91 -13.99
N ILE A 66 -29.30 26.38 -13.14
CA ILE A 66 -29.40 27.70 -12.50
C ILE A 66 -29.51 28.80 -13.57
N GLY A 67 -28.62 28.79 -14.57
CA GLY A 67 -28.65 29.77 -15.66
C GLY A 67 -29.94 29.69 -16.47
N TYR A 68 -30.41 28.48 -16.77
CA TYR A 68 -31.67 28.27 -17.48
C TYR A 68 -32.88 28.82 -16.73
N TYR A 69 -32.97 28.57 -15.42
CA TYR A 69 -34.06 29.07 -14.59
C TYR A 69 -33.96 30.59 -14.37
N ALA A 70 -32.76 31.14 -14.22
CA ALA A 70 -32.55 32.58 -14.07
C ALA A 70 -32.91 33.36 -15.35
N HIS A 71 -32.57 32.84 -16.54
CA HIS A 71 -32.91 33.46 -17.82
C HIS A 71 -34.36 33.22 -18.27
N LYS A 72 -35.02 32.21 -17.71
CA LYS A 72 -36.46 31.96 -17.95
C LYS A 72 -37.38 32.79 -17.06
N CYS A 73 -36.85 33.47 -16.03
CA CYS A 73 -37.58 34.47 -15.26
C CYS A 73 -37.60 35.83 -15.97
#